data_AF-A0A8J3E1G0-F1
#
_entry.id   AF-A0A8J3E1G0-F1
#
_cell.length_a   1.000
_cell.length_b   1.000
_cell.length_c   1.000
_cell.angle_alpha   90.00
_cell.angle_beta   90.00
_cell.angle_gamma   90.00
#
_symmetry.space_group_name_H-M   'P 1'
#
loop_
_entity.id
_entity.type
_entity.pdbx_description
1 polymer ?
#
loop_
_entity_poly.entity_id
_entity_poly.type
_entity_poly.pdbx_seq_one_letter_code
_entity_poly.pdbx_strand_id
1 'polypeptide(L)' 'MGVVWLNTDSGIYHMPGTVHYGMTKTGVYMCKADADATGNKPAANGQ' A
#
# COMPACT_ATOMS: atom_id res chain seq x y z
N MET A 1 -2.63 6.59 -13.31
CA MET A 1 -2.32 5.26 -12.77
C MET A 1 -1.36 5.45 -11.60
N GLY A 2 -1.79 5.11 -10.39
CA GLY A 2 -0.95 5.26 -9.19
C GLY A 2 -0.56 3.89 -8.65
N VAL A 3 0.73 3.70 -8.43
CA VAL A 3 1.27 2.54 -7.70
C VAL A 3 1.19 2.81 -6.21
N VAL A 4 0.56 1.90 -5.46
CA VAL A 4 0.52 1.88 -4.00
C VAL A 4 1.62 0.97 -3.47
N TRP A 5 2.10 1.25 -2.27
CA TRP A 5 3.05 0.39 -1.57
C TRP A 5 2.27 -0.56 -0.66
N LEU A 6 2.15 -1.84 -1.04
CA LEU A 6 1.45 -2.86 -0.26
C LEU A 6 2.43 -3.58 0.66
N ASN A 7 2.16 -3.57 1.96
CA ASN A 7 2.85 -4.38 2.95
C ASN A 7 2.30 -5.81 2.88
N THR A 8 3.11 -6.76 2.41
CA THR A 8 2.68 -8.16 2.23
C THR A 8 2.52 -8.90 3.56
N ASP A 9 3.20 -8.43 4.60
CA ASP A 9 3.10 -8.97 5.95
C ASP A 9 1.72 -8.73 6.59
N SER A 10 1.19 -7.51 6.44
CA SER A 10 -0.04 -7.09 7.13
C SER A 10 -1.24 -6.89 6.18
N GLY A 11 -1.04 -6.97 4.87
CA GLY A 11 -2.10 -6.71 3.87
C GLY A 11 -2.55 -5.24 3.82
N ILE A 12 -1.69 -4.33 4.27
CA ILE A 12 -1.98 -2.89 4.33
C ILE A 12 -1.22 -2.18 3.23
N TYR A 13 -1.92 -1.39 2.40
CA TYR A 13 -1.30 -0.59 1.36
C TYR A 13 -1.28 0.90 1.68
N HIS A 14 -0.23 1.57 1.21
CA HIS A 14 0.04 2.99 1.40
C HIS A 14 -0.01 3.70 0.06
N MET A 15 -0.66 4.86 0.02
CA MET A 15 -0.76 5.66 -1.20
C MET A 15 0.54 6.43 -1.48
N PRO A 16 0.89 6.68 -2.75
CA PRO A 16 2.03 7.50 -3.09
C PRO A 16 1.82 8.93 -2.56
N GLY A 17 2.82 9.46 -1.86
CA GLY A 17 2.75 10.76 -1.19
C GLY A 17 2.59 10.67 0.34
N THR A 18 2.36 9.48 0.89
CA THR A 18 2.39 9.25 2.34
C THR A 18 3.82 8.94 2.81
N VAL A 19 4.14 9.32 4.05
CA VAL A 19 5.46 9.06 4.66
C VAL A 19 5.81 7.57 4.73
N HIS A 20 4.82 6.69 4.72
CA HIS A 20 5.00 5.24 4.85
C HIS A 20 5.19 4.53 3.49
N TYR A 21 5.13 5.27 2.39
CA TYR A 21 5.30 4.74 1.04
C TYR A 21 6.76 4.28 0.82
N GLY A 22 6.99 2.97 0.69
CA GLY A 22 8.34 2.41 0.54
C GLY A 22 9.18 2.38 1.83
N MET A 23 8.56 2.59 3.00
CA MET A 23 9.29 2.60 4.27
C MET A 23 9.53 1.20 4.85
N THR A 24 8.67 0.23 4.52
CA THR A 24 8.84 -1.13 5.02
C THR A 24 9.80 -1.91 4.12
N LYS A 25 10.55 -2.87 4.67
CA LYS A 25 11.38 -3.79 3.87
C LYS A 25 10.56 -4.90 3.22
N THR A 26 9.38 -5.18 3.75
CA THR A 26 8.49 -6.29 3.39
C THR A 26 7.22 -5.81 2.71
N GLY A 27 7.40 -4.97 1.68
CA GLY A 27 6.31 -4.50 0.85
C GLY A 27 6.66 -4.54 -0.63
N VAL A 28 5.62 -4.45 -1.45
CA VAL A 28 5.70 -4.49 -2.91
C VAL A 28 4.93 -3.32 -3.50
N TYR A 29 5.41 -2.78 -4.61
CA TYR A 29 4.65 -1.82 -5.39
C TYR A 29 3.55 -2.56 -6.14
N MET A 30 2.30 -2.21 -5.86
CA MET A 30 1.11 -2.79 -6.48
C MET A 30 0.23 -1.69 -7.06
N CYS A 31 -0.57 -1.99 -8.08
CA CYS A 31 -1.50 -1.00 -8.60
C CYS A 31 -2.63 -0.76 -7.58
N LYS A 32 -3.07 0.48 -7.38
CA LYS A 32 -4.18 0.78 -6.44
C LYS A 32 -5.41 -0.08 -6.74
N ALA A 33 -5.76 -0.23 -8.01
CA ALA A 33 -6.92 -1.00 -8.44
C ALA A 33 -6.78 -2.50 -8.11
N ASP A 34 -5.57 -3.03 -8.23
CA ASP A 34 -5.28 -4.43 -7.93
C ASP A 34 -5.26 -4.68 -6.40
N ALA A 35 -4.75 -3.71 -5.63
CA ALA A 35 -4.79 -3.74 -4.18
C ALA A 35 -6.21 -3.72 -3.63
N ASP A 36 -7.07 -2.88 -4.22
CA ASP A 36 -8.50 -2.81 -3.89
C ASP A 36 -9.23 -4.12 -4.31
N ALA A 37 -8.93 -4.64 -5.51
CA ALA A 37 -9.51 -5.89 -6.02
C ALA A 37 -9.09 -7.13 -5.20
N THR A 38 -7.86 -7.14 -4.69
CA THR A 38 -7.35 -8.20 -3.81
C THR A 38 -7.95 -8.13 -2.41
N GLY A 39 -8.69 -7.07 -2.06
CA GLY A 39 -9.26 -6.87 -0.73
C GLY A 39 -8.22 -6.44 0.32
N ASN A 40 -7.07 -5.91 -0.12
CA ASN A 40 -6.11 -5.31 0.79
C ASN A 40 -6.70 -4.01 1.37
N LYS A 41 -6.21 -3.61 2.55
CA LYS A 41 -6.76 -2.45 3.26
C LYS A 41 -5.85 -1.24 3.11
N PRO A 42 -6.40 -0.03 2.89
CA PRO A 42 -5.58 1.17 2.98
C PRO A 42 -5.09 1.36 4.42
N ALA A 43 -3.89 1.90 4.59
CA ALA A 43 -3.35 2.24 5.89
C ALA A 43 -4.26 3.26 6.61
N ALA A 44 -4.84 2.85 7.74
CA ALA A 44 -5.82 3.65 8.49
C ALA A 44 -5.17 4.77 9.33
N ASN A 45 -3.86 4.69 9.60
CA ASN A 45 -3.16 5.69 10.40
C ASN A 45 -2.30 6.61 9.53
N GLY A 46 -2.84 7.79 9.24
CA GLY A 46 -2.12 8.96 8.75
C GLY A 46 -1.82 8.95 7.24
N GLN A 47 -2.77 9.47 6.45
CA GLN A 47 -2.40 10.14 5.20
C GLN A 47 -1.62 11.41 5.51
#